data_AF-A0A2D4L1S1-F1
#
_entry.id   AF-A0A2D4L1S1-F1
#
_cell.length_a   1.000
_cell.length_b   1.000
_cell.length_c   1.000
_cell.angle_alpha   90.00
_cell.angle_beta   90.00
_cell.angle_gamma   90.00
#
_symmetry.space_group_name_H-M   'P 1'
#
loop_
_entity.id
_entity.type
_entity.pdbx_description
1 polymer ?
#
loop_
_entity_poly.entity_id
_entity_poly.type
_entity_poly.pdbx_seq_one_letter_code
_entity_poly.pdbx_strand_id
1 'polypeptide(L)'
;AGGLRCVCYGLGSFCSCGKARLQLAFLLLLLEELKIPPGMCFVFDPVFSTLEIEVLSGLGLTLLPRNEEGKRSIEGPTLFYMVHCGKALYNNLLWSNWSAEALSRMVVVGNSFRGFEERLLAKVFREDYSYIAKVLEATQEEALPPHTQHPDVFNDTSVHRFPLQKLRGLPQDCWACQPEPLYPEEAQLEIIRNKAQ
;
A
#
# COMPACT_ATOMS: atom_id res chain seq x y z
N ALA A 1 1.17 -14.27 -20.66
CA ALA A 1 1.46 -12.82 -20.63
C ALA A 1 0.56 -12.20 -19.58
N GLY A 2 1.11 -11.72 -18.46
CA GLY A 2 0.32 -11.25 -17.32
C GLY A 2 -0.04 -9.77 -17.48
N GLY A 3 -1.33 -9.43 -17.39
CA GLY A 3 -1.80 -8.04 -17.33
C GLY A 3 -1.40 -7.37 -16.01
N LEU A 4 -1.54 -6.04 -15.95
CA LEU A 4 -1.34 -5.26 -14.73
C LEU A 4 -2.36 -5.68 -13.67
N ARG A 5 -1.89 -5.88 -12.44
CA ARG A 5 -2.73 -6.24 -11.28
C ARG A 5 -2.86 -5.04 -10.35
N CYS A 6 -3.94 -4.99 -9.58
CA CYS A 6 -4.11 -4.03 -8.49
C CYS A 6 -4.35 -4.76 -7.17
N VAL A 7 -3.78 -4.24 -6.08
CA VAL A 7 -4.06 -4.69 -4.72
C VAL A 7 -4.42 -3.47 -3.88
N CYS A 8 -5.63 -3.43 -3.36
CA CYS A 8 -6.12 -2.39 -2.47
C CYS A 8 -6.14 -2.90 -1.02
N TYR A 9 -5.40 -2.23 -0.15
CA TYR A 9 -5.50 -2.43 1.30
C TYR A 9 -6.09 -1.17 1.95
N GLY A 10 -6.88 -1.36 3.01
CA GLY A 10 -7.23 -0.25 3.90
C GLY A 10 -8.23 0.77 3.31
N LEU A 11 -9.21 0.31 2.53
CA LEU A 11 -10.22 1.20 1.92
C LEU A 11 -11.15 1.85 2.96
N GLY A 12 -11.34 1.21 4.11
CA GLY A 12 -12.27 1.60 5.16
C GLY A 12 -13.74 1.25 4.86
N SER A 13 -14.61 1.51 5.84
CA SER A 13 -16.06 1.29 5.68
C SER A 13 -16.69 2.41 4.84
N PHE A 14 -16.88 2.17 3.55
CA PHE A 14 -17.52 3.11 2.63
C PHE A 14 -19.05 3.21 2.78
N CYS A 15 -19.70 2.31 3.50
CA CYS A 15 -21.09 2.50 3.91
C CYS A 15 -21.22 3.66 4.93
N SER A 16 -20.28 3.75 5.88
CA SER A 16 -20.33 4.72 6.98
C SER A 16 -19.44 5.95 6.79
N CYS A 17 -18.40 5.88 5.96
CA CYS A 17 -17.41 6.94 5.78
C CYS A 17 -17.45 7.56 4.38
N GLY A 18 -17.66 8.89 4.30
CA GLY A 18 -17.64 9.63 3.04
C GLY A 18 -16.28 9.61 2.34
N LYS A 19 -15.18 9.62 3.10
CA LYS A 19 -13.82 9.55 2.54
C LYS A 19 -13.56 8.21 1.87
N ALA A 20 -13.94 7.11 2.53
CA ALA A 20 -13.83 5.76 1.97
C ALA A 20 -14.63 5.60 0.67
N ARG A 21 -15.81 6.25 0.55
CA ARG A 21 -16.56 6.29 -0.72
C ARG A 21 -15.79 6.98 -1.84
N LEU A 22 -15.17 8.12 -1.54
CA LEU A 22 -14.37 8.85 -2.53
C LEU A 22 -13.09 8.10 -2.90
N GLN A 23 -12.47 7.41 -1.95
CA GLN A 23 -11.34 6.52 -2.20
C GLN A 23 -11.73 5.31 -3.06
N LEU A 24 -12.91 4.71 -2.83
CA LEU A 24 -13.43 3.66 -3.69
C LEU A 24 -13.71 4.18 -5.10
N ALA A 25 -14.32 5.35 -5.23
CA ALA A 25 -14.56 5.98 -6.53
C ALA A 25 -13.24 6.22 -7.28
N PHE A 26 -12.21 6.73 -6.60
CA PHE A 26 -10.90 6.93 -7.20
C PHE A 26 -10.23 5.61 -7.61
N LEU A 27 -10.29 4.58 -6.78
CA LEU A 27 -9.81 3.24 -7.13
C LEU A 27 -10.47 2.75 -8.43
N LEU A 28 -11.80 2.81 -8.53
CA LEU A 28 -12.53 2.33 -9.72
C LEU A 28 -12.14 3.12 -10.98
N LEU A 29 -12.04 4.45 -10.89
CA LEU A 29 -11.59 5.30 -12.00
C LEU A 29 -10.13 4.99 -12.40
N LEU A 30 -9.27 4.70 -11.43
CA LEU A 30 -7.89 4.34 -11.67
C LEU A 30 -7.76 2.99 -12.38
N LEU A 31 -8.60 2.01 -12.02
CA LEU A 31 -8.67 0.72 -12.71
C LEU A 31 -9.10 0.90 -14.17
N GLU A 32 -10.10 1.76 -14.43
CA GLU A 32 -10.56 2.08 -15.78
C GLU A 32 -9.46 2.74 -16.62
N GLU A 33 -8.84 3.80 -16.10
CA GLU A 33 -7.77 4.54 -16.79
C GLU A 33 -6.57 3.64 -17.12
N LEU A 34 -6.17 2.78 -16.18
CA LEU A 34 -5.07 1.84 -16.36
C LEU A 34 -5.47 0.55 -17.08
N LYS A 35 -6.75 0.41 -17.46
CA LYS A 35 -7.32 -0.77 -18.13
C LYS A 35 -7.06 -2.07 -17.36
N ILE A 36 -7.09 -2.00 -16.03
CA ILE A 36 -7.00 -3.15 -15.14
C ILE A 36 -8.40 -3.75 -15.03
N PRO A 37 -8.63 -5.01 -15.46
CA PRO A 37 -9.92 -5.66 -15.28
C PRO A 37 -10.30 -5.69 -13.79
N PRO A 38 -11.56 -5.43 -13.38
CA PRO A 38 -11.96 -5.46 -11.97
C PRO A 38 -11.58 -6.77 -11.26
N GLY A 39 -11.69 -7.91 -11.95
CA GLY A 39 -11.29 -9.22 -11.42
C GLY A 39 -9.79 -9.38 -11.17
N MET A 40 -8.95 -8.46 -11.63
CA MET A 40 -7.51 -8.38 -11.34
C MET A 40 -7.18 -7.33 -10.26
N CYS A 41 -8.20 -6.73 -9.65
CA CYS A 41 -8.08 -5.89 -8.47
C CYS A 41 -8.47 -6.68 -7.22
N PHE A 42 -7.50 -6.92 -6.35
CA PHE A 42 -7.69 -7.63 -5.10
C PHE A 42 -7.89 -6.63 -3.96
N VAL A 43 -8.93 -6.78 -3.16
CA VAL A 43 -9.26 -5.80 -2.11
C VAL A 43 -9.37 -6.47 -0.74
N PHE A 44 -8.84 -5.80 0.28
CA PHE A 44 -8.97 -6.22 1.67
C PHE A 44 -9.07 -5.02 2.62
N ASP A 45 -10.04 -5.08 3.50
CA ASP A 45 -10.10 -4.29 4.72
C ASP A 45 -10.83 -5.11 5.79
N PRO A 46 -10.28 -5.27 7.00
CA PRO A 46 -10.95 -6.03 8.05
C PRO A 46 -12.25 -5.38 8.54
N VAL A 47 -12.49 -4.10 8.22
CA VAL A 47 -13.71 -3.39 8.64
C VAL A 47 -14.87 -3.52 7.66
N PHE A 48 -14.69 -4.21 6.52
CA PHE A 48 -15.77 -4.42 5.57
C PHE A 48 -16.92 -5.22 6.20
N SER A 49 -18.12 -4.66 6.09
CA SER A 49 -19.38 -5.34 6.39
C SER A 49 -19.78 -6.30 5.27
N THR A 50 -20.73 -7.19 5.56
CA THR A 50 -21.32 -8.10 4.54
C THR A 50 -21.86 -7.34 3.33
N LEU A 51 -22.52 -6.21 3.54
CA LEU A 51 -23.05 -5.38 2.46
C LEU A 51 -21.93 -4.80 1.58
N GLU A 52 -20.83 -4.34 2.19
CA GLU A 52 -19.69 -3.81 1.44
C GLU A 52 -19.00 -4.90 0.63
N ILE A 53 -18.88 -6.12 1.19
CA ILE A 53 -18.36 -7.29 0.49
C ILE A 53 -19.22 -7.63 -0.74
N GLU A 54 -20.55 -7.62 -0.59
CA GLU A 54 -21.49 -7.85 -1.70
C GLU A 54 -21.36 -6.78 -2.78
N VAL A 55 -21.26 -5.51 -2.40
CA VAL A 55 -21.07 -4.39 -3.35
C VAL A 55 -19.75 -4.53 -4.10
N LEU A 56 -18.64 -4.79 -3.41
CA LEU A 56 -17.31 -4.97 -4.04
C LEU A 56 -17.32 -6.15 -5.03
N SER A 57 -17.98 -7.25 -4.65
CA SER A 57 -18.15 -8.42 -5.52
C SER A 57 -19.02 -8.10 -6.73
N GLY A 58 -20.10 -7.34 -6.54
CA GLY A 58 -20.99 -6.87 -7.61
C GLY A 58 -20.30 -5.91 -8.59
N LEU A 59 -19.29 -5.16 -8.12
CA LEU A 59 -18.40 -4.34 -8.95
C LEU A 59 -17.33 -5.16 -9.68
N GLY A 60 -17.28 -6.48 -9.45
CA GLY A 60 -16.33 -7.40 -10.07
C GLY A 60 -14.93 -7.40 -9.44
N LEU A 61 -14.76 -6.77 -8.28
CA LEU A 61 -13.50 -6.76 -7.54
C LEU A 61 -13.30 -8.10 -6.82
N THR A 62 -12.04 -8.52 -6.64
CA THR A 62 -11.72 -9.80 -5.98
C THR A 62 -11.44 -9.58 -4.50
N LEU A 63 -12.25 -10.16 -3.62
CA LEU A 63 -12.04 -10.08 -2.19
C LEU A 63 -10.90 -11.01 -1.76
N LEU A 64 -9.98 -10.51 -0.94
CA LEU A 64 -8.96 -11.35 -0.33
C LEU A 64 -9.56 -12.12 0.86
N PRO A 65 -9.32 -13.43 0.97
CA PRO A 65 -9.97 -14.27 1.97
C PRO A 65 -9.38 -14.13 3.38
N ARG A 66 -8.23 -13.46 3.53
CA ARG A 66 -7.51 -13.33 4.80
C ARG A 66 -6.76 -12.00 4.87
N ASN A 67 -6.50 -11.55 6.09
CA ASN A 67 -5.57 -10.46 6.31
C ASN A 67 -4.15 -10.94 6.01
N GLU A 68 -3.57 -10.45 4.91
CA GLU A 68 -2.19 -10.73 4.52
C GLU A 68 -1.18 -9.83 5.25
N GLU A 69 -1.65 -8.91 6.11
CA GLU A 69 -0.83 -7.94 6.86
C GLU A 69 0.08 -7.09 5.95
N GLY A 70 -0.34 -6.88 4.69
CA GLY A 70 0.45 -6.16 3.67
C GLY A 70 1.61 -6.98 3.07
N LYS A 71 1.74 -8.27 3.39
CA LYS A 71 2.88 -9.13 3.01
C LYS A 71 2.70 -9.84 1.67
N ARG A 72 1.99 -9.23 0.72
CA ARG A 72 1.71 -9.87 -0.57
C ARG A 72 2.89 -9.75 -1.52
N SER A 73 3.46 -10.89 -1.88
CA SER A 73 4.47 -10.99 -2.93
C SER A 73 3.86 -10.75 -4.32
N ILE A 74 4.59 -10.06 -5.19
CA ILE A 74 4.15 -9.82 -6.55
C ILE A 74 4.38 -11.02 -7.47
N GLU A 75 3.43 -11.23 -8.38
CA GLU A 75 3.53 -12.23 -9.46
C GLU A 75 3.78 -11.58 -10.84
N GLY A 76 4.01 -10.27 -10.87
CA GLY A 76 4.12 -9.46 -12.08
C GLY A 76 3.98 -7.98 -11.78
N PRO A 77 3.89 -7.12 -12.81
CA PRO A 77 3.61 -5.70 -12.63
C PRO A 77 2.35 -5.50 -11.79
N THR A 78 2.48 -4.80 -10.66
CA THR A 78 1.42 -4.67 -9.66
C THR A 78 1.34 -3.24 -9.12
N LEU A 79 0.14 -2.69 -9.13
CA LEU A 79 -0.22 -1.45 -8.46
C LEU A 79 -0.75 -1.76 -7.06
N PHE A 80 -0.17 -1.17 -6.02
CA PHE A 80 -0.69 -1.21 -4.66
C PHE A 80 -1.40 0.11 -4.35
N TYR A 81 -2.69 0.05 -4.07
CA TYR A 81 -3.51 1.17 -3.62
C TYR A 81 -3.66 1.07 -2.10
N MET A 82 -3.03 1.99 -1.37
CA MET A 82 -2.88 1.91 0.09
C MET A 82 -3.18 3.25 0.78
N VAL A 83 -4.04 4.08 0.19
CA VAL A 83 -4.34 5.42 0.72
C VAL A 83 -4.77 5.36 2.19
N HIS A 84 -4.12 6.15 3.05
CA HIS A 84 -4.30 6.20 4.51
C HIS A 84 -4.03 4.89 5.26
N CYS A 85 -3.35 3.93 4.65
CA CYS A 85 -2.88 2.74 5.35
C CYS A 85 -1.87 3.06 6.45
N GLY A 86 -1.80 2.15 7.41
CA GLY A 86 -0.75 2.11 8.42
C GLY A 86 0.65 1.95 7.82
N LYS A 87 1.66 2.58 8.44
CA LYS A 87 3.08 2.54 8.03
C LYS A 87 3.63 1.13 8.01
N ALA A 88 3.20 0.31 8.96
CA ALA A 88 3.58 -1.10 9.06
C ALA A 88 3.18 -1.91 7.81
N LEU A 89 2.06 -1.59 7.15
CA LEU A 89 1.64 -2.27 5.92
C LEU A 89 2.60 -1.97 4.76
N TYR A 90 3.06 -0.73 4.61
CA TYR A 90 4.07 -0.37 3.59
C TYR A 90 5.40 -1.07 3.84
N ASN A 91 5.84 -1.09 5.11
CA ASN A 91 7.09 -1.71 5.48
C ASN A 91 7.06 -3.24 5.26
N ASN A 92 5.92 -3.90 5.56
CA ASN A 92 5.68 -5.31 5.25
C ASN A 92 5.62 -5.59 3.74
N LEU A 93 5.00 -4.69 2.98
CA LEU A 93 4.93 -4.80 1.53
C LEU A 93 6.32 -4.77 0.90
N LEU A 94 7.15 -3.81 1.31
CA LEU A 94 8.53 -3.71 0.86
C LEU A 94 9.33 -4.96 1.26
N TRP A 95 9.22 -5.40 2.52
CA TRP A 95 9.89 -6.61 3.00
C TRP A 95 9.53 -7.87 2.20
N SER A 96 8.25 -8.12 1.98
CA SER A 96 7.77 -9.31 1.23
C SER A 96 8.17 -9.32 -0.25
N ASN A 97 8.69 -8.19 -0.75
CA ASN A 97 9.14 -8.00 -2.14
C ASN A 97 10.59 -7.49 -2.21
N TRP A 98 11.43 -7.79 -1.21
CA TRP A 98 12.73 -7.14 -0.99
C TRP A 98 13.85 -7.51 -1.99
N SER A 99 13.67 -7.16 -3.26
CA SER A 99 14.71 -7.22 -4.30
C SER A 99 14.54 -6.07 -5.27
N ALA A 100 15.65 -5.64 -5.88
CA ALA A 100 15.61 -4.56 -6.88
C ALA A 100 14.66 -4.91 -8.04
N GLU A 101 14.69 -6.17 -8.49
CA GLU A 101 13.84 -6.68 -9.56
C GLU A 101 12.35 -6.65 -9.19
N ALA A 102 11.99 -7.09 -7.98
CA ALA A 102 10.59 -7.11 -7.56
C ALA A 102 10.05 -5.70 -7.32
N LEU A 103 10.76 -4.87 -6.54
CA LEU A 103 10.34 -3.49 -6.25
C LEU A 103 10.20 -2.66 -7.53
N SER A 104 11.07 -2.87 -8.52
CA SER A 104 10.98 -2.15 -9.81
C SER A 104 9.74 -2.45 -10.64
N ARG A 105 8.98 -3.51 -10.29
CA ARG A 105 7.72 -3.90 -10.94
C ARG A 105 6.49 -3.45 -10.15
N MET A 106 6.69 -2.68 -9.08
CA MET A 106 5.64 -2.19 -8.20
C MET A 106 5.47 -0.68 -8.37
N VAL A 107 4.22 -0.24 -8.26
CA VAL A 107 3.86 1.16 -8.02
C VAL A 107 2.98 1.18 -6.78
N VAL A 108 3.22 2.12 -5.87
CA VAL A 108 2.37 2.31 -4.69
C VAL A 108 1.67 3.66 -4.83
N VAL A 109 0.36 3.70 -4.61
CA VAL A 109 -0.40 4.94 -4.42
C VAL A 109 -0.85 4.94 -2.97
N GLY A 110 -0.24 5.81 -2.16
CA GLY A 110 -0.40 5.75 -0.70
C GLY A 110 0.27 6.92 -0.01
N ASN A 111 0.45 6.80 1.30
CA ASN A 111 1.01 7.82 2.15
C ASN A 111 2.47 8.14 1.83
N SER A 112 2.82 9.42 1.94
CA SER A 112 4.17 9.91 1.71
C SER A 112 5.21 9.23 2.58
N PHE A 113 6.26 8.68 1.97
CA PHE A 113 7.38 8.07 2.68
C PHE A 113 8.27 9.16 3.28
N ARG A 114 8.42 10.28 2.58
CA ARG A 114 9.05 11.50 3.13
C ARG A 114 8.26 12.03 4.32
N GLY A 115 6.93 12.05 4.22
CA GLY A 115 6.06 12.40 5.34
C GLY A 115 6.25 11.49 6.56
N PHE A 116 6.52 10.19 6.37
CA PHE A 116 6.88 9.29 7.47
C PHE A 116 8.22 9.65 8.12
N GLU A 117 9.25 9.93 7.31
CA GLU A 117 10.56 10.35 7.80
C GLU A 117 10.47 11.64 8.62
N GLU A 118 9.71 12.64 8.15
CA GLU A 118 9.57 13.95 8.80
C GLU A 118 8.82 13.90 10.13
N ARG A 119 7.83 13.00 10.25
CA ARG A 119 6.93 12.93 11.42
C ARG A 119 7.41 11.97 12.51
N LEU A 120 8.32 11.05 12.18
CA LEU A 120 8.82 10.06 13.13
C LEU A 120 10.18 10.45 13.70
N LEU A 121 10.46 9.99 14.93
CA LEU A 121 11.81 10.06 15.45
C LEU A 121 12.75 9.24 14.55
N ALA A 122 13.89 9.83 14.17
CA ALA A 122 14.85 9.20 13.24
C ALA A 122 15.34 7.81 13.70
N LYS A 123 15.32 7.52 15.00
CA LYS A 123 15.63 6.19 15.55
C LYS A 123 14.50 5.21 15.23
N VAL A 124 13.26 5.55 15.59
CA VAL A 124 12.06 4.75 15.34
C VAL A 124 11.88 4.47 13.85
N PHE A 125 12.04 5.49 12.99
CA PHE A 125 11.91 5.31 11.54
C PHE A 125 12.92 4.30 10.99
N ARG A 126 14.17 4.33 11.44
CA ARG A 126 15.23 3.43 10.97
C ARG A 126 15.14 2.02 11.56
N GLU A 127 14.63 1.86 12.77
CA GLU A 127 14.51 0.57 13.46
C GLU A 127 13.21 -0.15 13.04
N ASP A 128 12.06 0.49 13.22
CA ASP A 128 10.75 -0.16 13.06
C ASP A 128 10.26 -0.15 11.61
N TYR A 129 10.63 0.88 10.84
CA TYR A 129 10.23 1.05 9.43
C TYR A 129 11.43 1.00 8.48
N SER A 130 12.39 0.13 8.81
CA SER A 130 13.70 0.05 8.16
C SER A 130 13.64 -0.17 6.65
N TYR A 131 12.63 -0.86 6.12
CA TYR A 131 12.50 -1.11 4.68
C TYR A 131 12.09 0.16 3.93
N ILE A 132 11.21 0.98 4.52
CA ILE A 132 10.87 2.30 4.00
C ILE A 132 12.12 3.19 4.01
N ALA A 133 12.82 3.25 5.15
CA ALA A 133 14.03 4.07 5.30
C ALA A 133 15.13 3.70 4.28
N LYS A 134 15.34 2.40 4.03
CA LYS A 134 16.35 1.89 3.09
C LYS A 134 16.07 2.22 1.62
N VAL A 135 14.79 2.23 1.20
CA VAL A 135 14.44 2.55 -0.20
C VAL A 135 14.14 4.02 -0.44
N LEU A 136 14.07 4.84 0.61
CA LEU A 136 13.61 6.23 0.52
C LEU A 136 14.33 7.02 -0.57
N GLU A 137 15.66 7.00 -0.58
CA GLU A 137 16.48 7.70 -1.57
C GLU A 137 16.42 7.08 -2.97
N ALA A 138 16.13 5.78 -3.05
CA ALA A 138 15.91 5.08 -4.31
C ALA A 138 14.48 5.23 -4.86
N THR A 139 13.57 5.80 -4.07
CA THR A 139 12.17 6.00 -4.44
C THR A 139 12.01 7.31 -5.22
N GLN A 140 11.25 7.26 -6.32
CA GLN A 140 10.65 8.44 -6.92
C GLN A 140 9.25 8.59 -6.34
N GLU A 141 9.05 9.68 -5.59
CA GLU A 141 7.79 9.99 -4.94
C GLU A 141 7.22 11.27 -5.54
N GLU A 142 5.99 11.19 -6.04
CA GLU A 142 5.26 12.33 -6.61
C GLU A 142 3.93 12.50 -5.86
N ALA A 143 3.77 13.61 -5.14
CA ALA A 143 2.54 13.90 -4.42
C ALA A 143 1.36 14.10 -5.38
N LEU A 144 0.18 13.58 -5.01
CA LEU A 144 -1.05 13.88 -5.73
C LEU A 144 -1.42 15.36 -5.56
N PRO A 145 -2.04 15.99 -6.57
CA PRO A 145 -2.53 17.35 -6.43
C PRO A 145 -3.59 17.43 -5.32
N PRO A 146 -3.67 18.55 -4.59
CA PRO A 146 -4.65 18.72 -3.52
C PRO A 146 -6.08 18.71 -4.09
N HIS A 147 -6.97 17.97 -3.42
CA HIS A 147 -8.38 17.93 -3.79
C HIS A 147 -9.13 19.10 -3.14
N THR A 148 -9.45 20.13 -3.92
CA THR A 148 -10.00 21.42 -3.41
C THR A 148 -11.27 21.27 -2.56
N GLN A 149 -12.19 20.39 -2.96
CA GLN A 149 -13.46 20.17 -2.25
C GLN A 149 -13.35 19.20 -1.06
N HIS A 150 -12.33 18.35 -1.05
CA HIS A 150 -12.18 17.22 -0.12
C HIS A 150 -10.71 17.07 0.27
N PRO A 151 -10.13 18.10 0.92
CA PRO A 151 -8.69 18.20 1.11
C PRO A 151 -8.10 17.05 1.94
N ASP A 152 -8.93 16.38 2.73
CA ASP A 152 -8.60 15.34 3.70
C ASP A 152 -8.85 13.89 3.22
N VAL A 153 -9.24 13.72 1.94
CA VAL A 153 -9.47 12.39 1.35
C VAL A 153 -8.18 11.80 0.79
N PHE A 154 -7.39 12.64 0.11
CA PHE A 154 -6.12 12.28 -0.52
C PHE A 154 -4.96 13.14 -0.02
N ASN A 155 -5.10 13.79 1.15
CA ASN A 155 -3.96 14.45 1.79
C ASN A 155 -2.84 13.44 2.01
N ASP A 156 -1.59 13.92 2.01
CA ASP A 156 -0.42 13.07 2.27
C ASP A 156 -0.31 11.87 1.31
N THR A 157 -1.03 11.87 0.17
CA THR A 157 -1.01 10.77 -0.80
C THR A 157 -0.05 11.07 -1.93
N SER A 158 0.81 10.11 -2.23
CA SER A 158 1.84 10.14 -3.26
C SER A 158 1.79 8.89 -4.13
N VAL A 159 2.34 9.01 -5.34
CA VAL A 159 2.70 7.88 -6.20
C VAL A 159 4.17 7.56 -5.99
N HIS A 160 4.47 6.34 -5.57
CA HIS A 160 5.81 5.82 -5.34
C HIS A 160 6.19 4.88 -6.47
N ARG A 161 7.34 5.17 -7.09
CA ARG A 161 7.98 4.33 -8.11
C ARG A 161 9.38 3.98 -7.64
N PHE A 162 9.84 2.80 -7.99
CA PHE A 162 11.17 2.31 -7.60
C PHE A 162 12.02 2.06 -8.85
N PRO A 163 12.64 3.09 -9.47
CA PRO A 163 13.43 2.90 -10.67
C PRO A 163 14.55 1.90 -10.45
N LEU A 164 14.64 0.88 -11.31
CA LEU A 164 15.63 -0.20 -11.18
C LEU A 164 17.07 0.32 -11.10
N GLN A 165 17.39 1.39 -11.83
CA GLN A 165 18.72 2.01 -11.79
C GLN A 165 19.05 2.61 -10.42
N LYS A 166 18.07 3.25 -9.76
CA LYS A 166 18.24 3.79 -8.40
C LYS A 166 18.37 2.66 -7.37
N LEU A 167 17.53 1.62 -7.49
CA LEU A 167 17.61 0.45 -6.60
C LEU A 167 18.97 -0.25 -6.70
N ARG A 168 19.49 -0.43 -7.91
CA ARG A 168 20.83 -1.01 -8.13
C ARG A 168 21.98 -0.12 -7.64
N GLY A 169 21.72 1.16 -7.41
CA GLY A 169 22.66 2.08 -6.78
C GLY A 169 22.72 1.97 -5.26
N LEU A 170 21.78 1.25 -4.63
CA LEU A 170 21.82 1.00 -3.19
C LEU A 170 22.95 0.00 -2.84
N PRO A 171 23.52 0.10 -1.62
CA PRO A 171 24.52 -0.86 -1.15
C PRO A 171 24.06 -2.32 -1.28
N GLN A 172 24.95 -3.23 -1.70
CA GLN A 172 24.56 -4.63 -1.98
C GLN A 172 24.08 -5.38 -0.74
N ASP A 173 24.65 -5.06 0.43
CA ASP A 173 24.27 -5.56 1.74
C ASP A 173 22.84 -5.15 2.15
N CYS A 174 22.29 -4.08 1.57
CA CYS A 174 20.89 -3.69 1.75
C CYS A 174 19.91 -4.81 1.37
N TRP A 175 20.26 -5.61 0.36
CA TRP A 175 19.44 -6.70 -0.17
C TRP A 175 19.67 -8.04 0.53
N ALA A 176 20.70 -8.15 1.39
CA ALA A 176 21.05 -9.39 2.07
C ALA A 176 20.09 -9.68 3.23
N CYS A 177 19.60 -10.94 3.28
CA CYS A 177 18.89 -11.61 4.39
C CYS A 177 18.38 -10.69 5.51
N GLN A 178 17.16 -10.19 5.38
CA GLN A 178 16.54 -9.30 6.36
C GLN A 178 15.40 -9.99 7.13
N PRO A 179 15.33 -9.83 8.46
CA PRO A 179 14.28 -10.44 9.28
C PRO A 179 12.93 -9.79 9.00
N GLU A 180 11.87 -10.57 9.14
CA GLU A 180 10.51 -10.04 9.13
C GLU A 180 10.37 -8.90 10.16
N PRO A 181 9.79 -7.74 9.77
CA PRO A 181 9.57 -6.64 10.70
C PRO A 181 8.81 -7.08 11.95
N LEU A 182 9.30 -6.65 13.12
CA LEU A 182 8.60 -6.79 14.38
C LEU A 182 8.19 -5.39 14.86
N TYR A 183 6.91 -5.23 15.18
CA TYR A 183 6.35 -3.95 15.60
C TYR A 183 5.97 -3.97 17.07
N PRO A 184 6.18 -2.86 17.80
CA PRO A 184 5.61 -2.68 19.13
C PRO A 184 4.07 -2.72 19.06
N GLU A 185 3.40 -3.05 20.17
CA GLU A 185 1.94 -3.23 20.21
C GLU A 185 1.15 -2.06 19.61
N GLU A 186 1.60 -0.82 19.83
CA GLU A 186 0.97 0.39 19.29
C GLU A 186 0.98 0.42 17.76
N ALA A 187 2.08 -0.01 17.13
CA ALA A 187 2.20 -0.09 15.67
C ALA A 187 1.51 -1.34 15.09
N GLN A 188 1.18 -2.34 15.91
CA GLN A 188 0.38 -3.48 15.46
C GLN A 188 -1.09 -3.10 15.21
N LEU A 189 -1.59 -2.03 15.85
CA LEU A 189 -2.92 -1.48 15.58
C LEU A 189 -3.06 -1.02 14.12
N GLU A 190 -1.96 -0.58 13.51
CA GLU A 190 -1.89 -0.15 12.12
C GLU A 190 -2.04 -1.32 11.10
N ILE A 191 -1.83 -2.56 11.54
CA ILE A 191 -1.93 -3.77 10.71
C ILE A 191 -3.35 -4.38 10.80
N ILE A 192 -4.19 -3.86 11.72
CA ILE A 192 -5.52 -4.34 12.12
C ILE A 192 -5.61 -5.87 12.00
N ARG A 193 -5.01 -6.58 12.96
CA ARG A 193 -5.20 -8.03 13.08
C ARG A 193 -6.67 -8.30 13.37
N ASN A 194 -7.25 -9.29 12.68
CA ASN A 194 -8.49 -9.90 13.15
C ASN A 194 -8.22 -10.34 14.59
N LYS A 195 -8.88 -9.72 15.58
CA LYS A 195 -9.03 -10.40 16.86
C LYS A 195 -9.72 -11.70 16.51
N ALA A 196 -9.09 -12.83 16.80
CA ALA A 196 -9.78 -14.11 16.77
C ALA A 196 -11.04 -13.94 17.62
N GLN A 197 -12.21 -13.94 16.98
CA GLN A 197 -13.47 -14.20 17.66
C GLN A 197 -13.55 -15.70 17.93
#